data_AF-A0A963KBN3-F1
#
_entry.id   AF-A0A963KBN3-F1
#
_cell.length_a   1.000
_cell.length_b   1.000
_cell.length_c   1.000
_cell.angle_alpha   90.00
_cell.angle_beta   90.00
_cell.angle_gamma   90.00
#
_symmetry.space_group_name_H-M   'P 1'
#
loop_
_entity.id
_entity.type
_entity.pdbx_description
1 polymer ?
#
loop_
_entity_poly.entity_id
_entity_poly.type
_entity_poly.pdbx_seq_one_letter_code
_entity_poly.pdbx_strand_id
1 'polypeptide(L)' 'MTGRLSRVLAVLDTFADGSSVLSAEQICERTGSPIATVYRNIRELVEAGLLVRLPQGYAPGPR' A
#
# COMPACT_ATOMS: atom_id res chain seq x y z
N MET A 1 -4.42 1.36 -17.92
CA MET A 1 -3.06 0.76 -17.77
C MET A 1 -3.12 -0.49 -16.88
N THR A 2 -3.45 -1.65 -17.44
CA THR A 2 -3.78 -2.88 -16.67
C THR A 2 -2.55 -3.74 -16.35
N GLY A 3 -1.52 -3.15 -15.72
CA GLY A 3 -0.24 -3.81 -15.41
C GLY A 3 -0.06 -4.12 -13.92
N ARG A 4 0.87 -5.03 -13.59
CA ARG A 4 1.28 -5.31 -12.20
C ARG A 4 1.82 -4.05 -11.51
N LEU A 5 2.64 -3.27 -12.21
CA LEU A 5 3.20 -2.01 -11.72
C LEU A 5 2.10 -0.99 -11.36
N SER A 6 1.09 -0.82 -12.21
CA SER A 6 -0.02 0.10 -11.93
C SER A 6 -0.74 -0.21 -10.63
N ARG A 7 -0.89 -1.51 -10.29
CA ARG A 7 -1.52 -1.93 -9.03
C ARG A 7 -0.65 -1.68 -7.79
N VAL A 8 0.67 -1.70 -7.96
CA VAL A 8 1.61 -1.41 -6.87
C VAL A 8 1.66 0.10 -6.63
N LEU A 9 1.73 0.90 -7.70
CA LEU A 9 1.66 2.36 -7.62
C LEU A 9 0.33 2.83 -7.02
N ALA A 10 -0.78 2.21 -7.39
CA ALA A 10 -2.09 2.51 -6.80
C ALA A 10 -2.12 2.34 -5.27
N VAL A 11 -1.33 1.42 -4.70
CA VAL A 11 -1.19 1.29 -3.24
C VAL A 11 -0.42 2.46 -2.65
N LEU A 12 0.67 2.91 -3.28
CA LEU A 12 1.42 4.08 -2.83
C LEU A 12 0.60 5.36 -2.94
N ASP A 13 -0.18 5.52 -4.00
CA ASP A 13 -1.06 6.67 -4.20
C ASP A 13 -2.11 6.81 -3.09
N THR A 14 -2.47 5.73 -2.39
CA THR A 14 -3.41 5.80 -1.25
C THR A 14 -2.90 6.67 -0.09
N PHE A 15 -1.61 6.96 -0.04
CA PHE A 15 -0.98 7.79 1.00
C PHE A 15 -0.82 9.26 0.60
N ALA A 16 -1.13 9.65 -0.64
CA ALA A 16 -0.88 10.99 -1.18
C ALA A 16 -1.67 12.12 -0.46
N ASP A 17 -2.84 11.80 0.11
CA ASP A 17 -3.72 12.77 0.77
C ASP A 17 -3.31 13.12 2.23
N GLY A 18 -2.04 12.93 2.60
CA GLY A 18 -1.53 13.25 3.95
C GLY A 18 -1.92 12.24 5.03
N SER A 19 -2.50 11.08 4.67
CA SER A 19 -2.69 9.96 5.58
C SER A 19 -1.34 9.32 5.89
N SER A 20 -0.87 9.44 7.14
CA SER A 20 0.46 8.93 7.54
C SER A 20 0.50 7.41 7.73
N VAL A 21 -0.63 6.79 8.12
CA VAL A 21 -0.71 5.35 8.38
C VAL A 21 -2.06 4.79 7.96
N LEU A 22 -2.06 3.67 7.23
CA LEU A 22 -3.25 2.98 6.74
C LEU A 22 -3.23 1.49 7.07
N SER A 23 -4.38 0.92 7.42
CA SER A 23 -4.55 -0.53 7.52
C SER A 23 -4.64 -1.18 6.13
N ALA A 24 -4.48 -2.51 6.06
CA ALA A 24 -4.65 -3.23 4.79
C ALA A 24 -6.09 -3.12 4.26
N GLU A 25 -7.09 -3.06 5.15
CA GLU A 25 -8.49 -2.86 4.80
C GLU A 25 -8.73 -1.48 4.19
N GLN A 26 -8.16 -0.42 4.76
CA GLN A 26 -8.27 0.93 4.20
C GLN A 26 -7.61 1.04 2.81
N ILE A 27 -6.46 0.39 2.63
CA ILE A 27 -5.80 0.32 1.31
C ILE A 27 -6.66 -0.48 0.32
N CYS A 28 -7.29 -1.56 0.77
CA CYS A 28 -8.23 -2.35 -0.03
C CYS A 28 -9.42 -1.53 -0.51
N GLU A 29 -10.05 -0.77 0.38
CA GLU A 29 -11.17 0.13 0.05
C GLU A 29 -10.75 1.21 -0.95
N ARG A 30 -9.60 1.87 -0.70
CA ARG A 30 -9.10 2.95 -1.57
C ARG A 30 -8.66 2.47 -2.96
N THR A 31 -8.10 1.27 -3.06
CA THR A 31 -7.63 0.71 -4.34
C THR A 31 -8.69 -0.10 -5.09
N GLY A 32 -9.81 -0.46 -4.43
CA GLY A 32 -10.81 -1.39 -4.97
C GLY A 32 -10.27 -2.79 -5.28
N SER A 33 -9.07 -3.12 -4.79
CA SER A 33 -8.40 -4.40 -5.07
C SER A 33 -8.76 -5.45 -4.02
N PRO A 34 -8.86 -6.75 -4.37
CA PRO A 34 -9.07 -7.80 -3.37
C PRO A 34 -7.99 -7.80 -2.29
N ILE A 35 -8.39 -8.04 -1.03
CA ILE A 35 -7.49 -7.98 0.13
C ILE A 35 -6.23 -8.84 -0.01
N ALA A 36 -6.31 -10.02 -0.63
CA ALA A 36 -5.14 -10.87 -0.90
C ALA A 36 -4.15 -10.23 -1.88
N THR A 37 -4.64 -9.47 -2.86
CA THR A 37 -3.79 -8.70 -3.79
C THR A 37 -3.14 -7.52 -3.07
N VAL A 38 -3.88 -6.86 -2.18
CA VAL A 38 -3.37 -5.77 -1.36
C VAL A 38 -2.24 -6.26 -0.45
N TYR A 39 -2.44 -7.34 0.30
CA TYR A 39 -1.38 -7.95 1.13
C TYR A 39 -0.13 -8.31 0.34
N ARG A 40 -0.29 -8.85 -0.87
CA ARG A 40 0.85 -9.17 -1.73
C ARG A 40 1.62 -7.91 -2.14
N ASN A 41 0.92 -6.87 -2.56
CA ASN A 41 1.55 -5.61 -2.96
C ASN A 41 2.21 -4.91 -1.75
N ILE A 42 1.55 -4.91 -0.58
CA ILE A 42 2.10 -4.37 0.66
C ILE A 42 3.39 -5.10 1.02
N ARG A 43 3.41 -6.44 0.96
CA ARG A 43 4.62 -7.22 1.24
C ARG A 43 5.78 -6.81 0.33
N GLU A 44 5.54 -6.75 -0.99
CA GLU A 44 6.56 -6.33 -1.97
C GLU A 44 7.08 -4.90 -1.67
N LEU A 45 6.19 -3.98 -1.31
CA LEU A 45 6.55 -2.61 -0.95
C LEU A 45 7.32 -2.51 0.38
N VAL A 46 6.98 -3.34 1.36
CA VAL A 46 7.69 -3.43 2.64
C VAL A 46 9.10 -4.02 2.44
N GLU A 47 9.21 -5.09 1.65
CA GLU A 47 10.49 -5.70 1.29
C GLU A 47 11.40 -4.72 0.52
N ALA A 48 10.82 -3.86 -0.32
CA ALA A 48 11.54 -2.80 -1.02
C ALA A 48 11.89 -1.58 -0.12
N GLY A 49 11.37 -1.52 1.10
CA GLY A 49 11.52 -0.38 2.01
C GLY A 49 10.73 0.87 1.60
N LEU A 50 9.75 0.73 0.70
CA LEU A 50 8.85 1.79 0.27
C LEU A 50 7.65 1.94 1.20
N LEU A 51 7.29 0.88 1.92
CA LEU A 51 6.41 0.92 3.07
C LEU A 51 7.13 0.40 4.31
N VAL A 52 6.68 0.84 5.47
CA VAL A 52 7.06 0.29 6.77
C VAL A 52 5.82 -0.21 7.49
N ARG A 53 5.96 -1.33 8.20
CA ARG A 53 4.89 -1.86 9.05
C ARG A 53 4.99 -1.24 10.44
N LEU A 54 3.89 -0.67 10.90
CA LEU A 54 3.69 -0.08 12.22
C LEU A 54 2.62 -0.87 12.99
N PRO A 55 2.53 -0.75 14.33
CA PRO A 55 1.48 -1.40 15.10
C PRO A 55 0.06 -1.07 14.61
N GLN A 56 -0.15 0.17 14.17
CA GLN A 56 -1.43 0.69 13.70
C GLN A 56 -1.69 0.48 12.19
N GLY A 57 -0.74 -0.08 11.43
CA GLY A 57 -0.91 -0.28 9.97
C GLY A 57 0.40 -0.18 9.18
N TYR A 58 0.35 0.47 8.03
CA TYR A 58 1.46 0.67 7.12
C TYR A 58 1.63 2.15 6.82
N ALA A 59 2.88 2.61 6.68
CA ALA A 59 3.23 3.98 6.35
C ALA A 59 4.27 4.02 5.23
N PRO A 60 4.39 5.12 4.47
CA PRO A 60 5.51 5.33 3.57
C PRO A 60 6.85 5.17 4.28
N GLY A 61 7.79 4.47 3.64
CA GLY A 61 9.16 4.33 4.12
C GLY A 61 9.96 5.62 3.97
N PRO A 62 11.10 5.77 4.67
CA PRO A 62 11.92 6.99 4.70
C PRO A 62 12.74 7.25 3.42
N ARG A 63 12.34 6.67 2.28
CA ARG A 63 13.06 6.80 1.01
C ARG A 63 12.66 8.05 0.25
#